data_AF-A0A3B3XV49-F1
#
_entry.id   AF-A0A3B3XV49-F1
#
_cell.length_a   1.000
_cell.length_b   1.000
_cell.length_c   1.000
_cell.angle_alpha   90.00
_cell.angle_beta   90.00
_cell.angle_gamma   90.00
#
_symmetry.space_group_name_H-M   'P 1'
#
loop_
_entity.id
_entity.type
_entity.pdbx_description
1 polymer ?
#
loop_
_entity_poly.entity_id
_entity_poly.type
_entity_poly.pdbx_seq_one_letter_code
_entity_poly.pdbx_strand_id
1 'polypeptide(L)'
;MLNSLTRRDLERHLNITKKFHQVLQARRIQCEHENEDPLVWTSHRVMKWIKDIDLKEYADSLLSSGVHGAVMMLDPSFNTDSMATALGIPSNKHMVRRHLDEEMMALIGSARLAANVHVHPKKRGGRDLSCHSSFGSLPQEVRDHTPSRSEGSPIRGYSSIEITNV
;
A
#
# COMPACT_ATOMS: atom_id res chain seq x y z
N MET A 1 37.33 4.58 33.59
CA MET A 1 36.39 4.16 34.65
C MET A 1 35.26 3.40 33.99
N LEU A 2 35.17 2.09 34.16
CA LEU A 2 34.05 1.27 33.70
C LEU A 2 33.50 0.48 34.90
N ASN A 3 32.25 0.03 34.79
CA ASN A 3 31.47 -0.75 35.78
C ASN A 3 30.70 0.06 36.85
N SER A 4 29.51 0.53 36.47
CA SER A 4 28.30 0.41 37.31
C SER A 4 27.03 0.57 36.46
N LEU A 5 26.71 -0.44 35.65
CA LEU A 5 25.34 -0.61 35.14
C LEU A 5 24.50 -1.11 36.32
N THR A 6 23.68 -0.27 36.93
CA THR A 6 22.90 -0.70 38.09
C THR A 6 21.82 -1.69 37.68
N ARG A 7 21.32 -2.50 38.62
CA ARG A 7 20.18 -3.40 38.40
C ARG A 7 19.00 -2.68 37.75
N ARG A 8 18.71 -1.43 38.16
CA ARG A 8 17.62 -0.60 37.60
C ARG A 8 17.88 -0.17 36.16
N ASP A 9 19.14 0.05 35.78
CA ASP A 9 19.51 0.42 34.41
C ASP A 9 19.45 -0.79 33.48
N LEU A 10 19.85 -1.98 33.97
CA LEU A 10 19.67 -3.24 33.25
C LEU A 10 18.18 -3.58 33.09
N GLU A 11 17.37 -3.49 34.16
CA GLU A 11 15.91 -3.68 34.11
C GLU A 11 15.25 -2.67 33.17
N ARG A 12 15.66 -1.39 33.19
CA ARG A 12 15.17 -0.35 32.26
C ARG A 12 15.55 -0.70 30.81
N HIS A 13 16.81 -1.02 30.56
CA HIS A 13 17.32 -1.30 29.20
C HIS A 13 16.64 -2.56 28.62
N LEU A 14 16.59 -3.65 29.37
CA LEU A 14 15.90 -4.88 28.95
C LEU A 14 14.40 -4.63 28.69
N ASN A 15 13.73 -3.80 29.49
CA ASN A 15 12.33 -3.47 29.27
C ASN A 15 12.11 -2.52 28.07
N ILE A 16 13.05 -1.63 27.75
CA ILE A 16 13.04 -0.82 26.53
C ILE A 16 13.21 -1.73 25.31
N THR A 17 14.22 -2.61 25.29
CA THR A 17 14.48 -3.54 24.19
C THR A 17 13.31 -4.50 23.97
N LYS A 18 12.71 -5.05 25.04
CA LYS A 18 11.48 -5.87 24.96
C LYS A 18 10.31 -5.11 24.35
N LYS A 19 10.04 -3.88 24.80
CA LYS A 19 8.95 -3.04 24.24
C LYS A 19 9.19 -2.68 22.79
N PHE A 20 10.43 -2.35 22.42
CA PHE A 20 10.81 -2.06 21.03
C PHE A 20 10.61 -3.28 20.13
N HIS A 21 11.09 -4.46 20.54
CA HIS A 21 10.85 -5.71 19.83
C HIS A 21 9.34 -6.02 19.68
N GLN A 22 8.53 -5.85 20.73
CA GLN A 22 7.09 -6.07 20.68
C GLN A 22 6.39 -5.12 19.68
N VAL A 23 6.73 -3.83 19.68
CA VAL A 23 6.16 -2.85 18.73
C VAL A 23 6.61 -3.11 17.29
N LEU A 24 7.89 -3.46 17.08
CA LEU A 24 8.40 -3.81 15.75
C LEU A 24 7.79 -5.11 15.22
N GLN A 25 7.58 -6.11 16.08
CA GLN A 25 6.91 -7.36 15.73
C GLN A 25 5.43 -7.15 15.42
N ALA A 26 4.73 -6.29 16.17
CA ALA A 26 3.34 -5.94 15.88
C ALA A 26 3.19 -5.26 14.50
N ARG A 27 4.06 -4.30 14.16
CA ARG A 27 4.10 -3.70 12.81
C ARG A 27 4.35 -4.73 11.72
N ARG A 28 5.31 -5.65 11.93
CA ARG A 28 5.62 -6.73 10.97
C ARG A 28 4.44 -7.66 10.71
N ILE A 29 3.65 -7.99 11.72
CA ILE A 29 2.43 -8.81 11.59
C ILE A 29 1.35 -8.06 10.79
N GLN A 30 1.15 -6.77 11.04
CA GLN A 30 0.22 -5.95 10.23
C GLN A 30 0.64 -5.92 8.75
N CYS A 31 1.93 -5.79 8.47
CA CYS A 31 2.49 -5.76 7.11
C CYS A 31 2.61 -7.14 6.45
N GLU A 32 2.13 -8.23 7.07
CA GLU A 32 2.34 -9.58 6.55
C GLU A 32 1.47 -9.89 5.33
N HIS A 33 0.33 -9.22 5.19
CA HIS A 33 -0.62 -9.38 4.08
C HIS A 33 -0.77 -8.12 3.21
N GLU A 34 -0.63 -6.93 3.80
CA GLU A 34 -0.73 -5.65 3.09
C GLU A 34 0.62 -5.18 2.55
N ASN A 35 0.64 -4.39 1.48
CA ASN A 35 1.85 -3.75 0.94
C ASN A 35 2.18 -2.42 1.67
N GLU A 36 1.92 -2.35 2.99
CA GLU A 36 2.17 -1.19 3.84
C GLU A 36 3.55 -1.21 4.52
N ASP A 37 4.02 -0.03 4.95
CA ASP A 37 5.21 0.19 5.79
C ASP A 37 6.45 -0.68 5.43
N PRO A 38 6.99 -0.56 4.20
CA PRO A 38 8.13 -1.38 3.75
C PRO A 38 9.33 -1.31 4.68
N LEU A 39 9.50 -0.20 5.41
CA LEU A 39 10.60 0.02 6.36
C LEU A 39 10.77 -1.12 7.41
N VAL A 40 9.70 -1.78 7.84
CA VAL A 40 9.80 -2.88 8.82
C VAL A 40 9.99 -4.27 8.21
N TRP A 41 9.89 -4.40 6.89
CA TRP A 41 9.84 -5.69 6.21
C TRP A 41 11.13 -6.50 6.41
N THR A 42 10.96 -7.78 6.76
CA THR A 42 12.04 -8.77 6.76
C THR A 42 12.36 -9.19 5.31
N SER A 43 13.54 -9.78 5.09
CA SER A 43 13.86 -10.45 3.81
C SER A 43 12.74 -11.42 3.38
N HIS A 44 12.12 -12.14 4.33
CA HIS A 44 10.97 -13.01 4.03
C HIS A 44 9.74 -12.26 3.50
N ARG A 45 9.40 -11.08 4.04
CA ARG A 45 8.28 -10.28 3.51
C ARG A 45 8.60 -9.69 2.14
N VAL A 46 9.85 -9.30 1.89
CA VAL A 46 10.33 -8.90 0.55
C VAL A 46 10.20 -10.07 -0.43
N MET A 47 10.66 -11.27 -0.07
CA MET A 47 10.48 -12.48 -0.89
C MET A 47 9.02 -12.80 -1.19
N LYS A 48 8.11 -12.59 -0.22
CA LYS A 48 6.67 -12.71 -0.44
C LYS A 48 6.21 -11.68 -1.48
N TRP A 49 6.54 -10.40 -1.32
CA TRP A 49 6.18 -9.35 -2.27
C TRP A 49 6.70 -9.64 -3.70
N ILE A 50 7.95 -10.11 -3.85
CA ILE A 50 8.51 -10.54 -5.14
C ILE A 50 7.71 -11.72 -5.76
N LYS A 51 7.15 -12.61 -4.93
CA LYS A 51 6.25 -13.69 -5.39
C LYS A 51 4.84 -13.17 -5.71
N ASP A 52 4.37 -12.16 -4.98
CA ASP A 52 3.08 -11.47 -5.19
C ASP A 52 3.07 -10.68 -6.53
N ILE A 53 4.19 -10.08 -6.94
CA ILE A 53 4.35 -9.33 -8.21
C ILE A 53 4.79 -10.22 -9.40
N ASP A 54 4.44 -11.51 -9.38
CA ASP A 54 4.76 -12.55 -10.36
C ASP A 54 6.26 -12.87 -10.62
N LEU A 55 7.20 -12.20 -9.94
CA LEU A 55 8.65 -12.45 -10.06
C LEU A 55 9.16 -13.64 -9.21
N LYS A 56 8.27 -14.61 -8.95
CA LYS A 56 8.50 -15.76 -8.06
C LYS A 56 9.71 -16.63 -8.40
N GLU A 57 10.11 -16.70 -9.66
CA GLU A 57 11.29 -17.47 -10.12
C GLU A 57 12.64 -16.88 -9.67
N TYR A 58 12.67 -15.61 -9.23
CA TYR A 58 13.87 -14.94 -8.72
C TYR A 58 13.91 -14.79 -7.20
N ALA A 59 12.78 -15.02 -6.53
CA ALA A 59 12.59 -14.62 -5.14
C ALA A 59 13.54 -15.29 -4.16
N ASP A 60 13.84 -16.58 -4.35
CA ASP A 60 14.64 -17.36 -3.41
C ASP A 60 16.13 -16.94 -3.42
N SER A 61 16.60 -16.22 -4.44
CA SER A 61 17.90 -15.53 -4.46
C SER A 61 18.06 -14.56 -3.28
N LEU A 62 16.96 -14.02 -2.74
CA LEU A 62 17.03 -13.04 -1.66
C LEU A 62 17.39 -13.63 -0.30
N LEU A 63 17.32 -14.96 -0.12
CA LEU A 63 17.64 -15.66 1.14
C LEU A 63 19.04 -15.32 1.69
N SER A 64 20.03 -15.16 0.81
CA SER A 64 21.41 -14.84 1.15
C SER A 64 21.82 -13.39 0.79
N SER A 65 20.97 -12.65 0.08
CA SER A 65 21.26 -11.30 -0.43
C SER A 65 21.41 -10.22 0.65
N GLY A 66 20.85 -10.43 1.84
CA GLY A 66 20.73 -9.41 2.88
C GLY A 66 19.66 -8.32 2.60
N VAL A 67 18.98 -8.35 1.46
CA VAL A 67 17.93 -7.37 1.12
C VAL A 67 16.77 -7.45 2.12
N HIS A 68 16.40 -6.30 2.66
CA HIS A 68 15.29 -6.13 3.58
C HIS A 68 14.79 -4.69 3.54
N GLY A 69 13.61 -4.45 4.13
CA GLY A 69 12.86 -3.20 4.02
C GLY A 69 13.61 -1.93 4.42
N ALA A 70 14.46 -2.01 5.45
CA ALA A 70 15.24 -0.86 5.90
C ALA A 70 16.32 -0.44 4.89
N VAL A 71 16.96 -1.37 4.18
CA VAL A 71 17.88 -1.02 3.07
C VAL A 71 17.08 -0.39 1.92
N MET A 72 15.96 -0.99 1.52
CA MET A 72 15.10 -0.48 0.44
C MET A 72 14.54 0.93 0.68
N MET A 73 14.40 1.35 1.95
CA MET A 73 13.77 2.63 2.32
C MET A 73 14.74 3.69 2.87
N LEU A 74 15.93 3.32 3.34
CA LEU A 74 16.87 4.22 4.03
C LEU A 74 18.22 4.38 3.31
N ASP A 75 18.62 3.45 2.45
CA ASP A 75 19.88 3.55 1.70
C ASP A 75 19.66 4.30 0.38
N PRO A 76 20.18 5.53 0.21
CA PRO A 76 19.99 6.31 -1.02
C PRO A 76 20.78 5.77 -2.22
N SER A 77 21.67 4.79 -2.01
CA SER A 77 22.38 4.09 -3.10
C SER A 77 21.62 2.86 -3.61
N PHE A 78 20.70 2.30 -2.81
CA PHE A 78 19.93 1.12 -3.19
C PHE A 78 18.83 1.48 -4.19
N ASN A 79 18.85 0.82 -5.34
CA ASN A 79 17.96 1.10 -6.47
C ASN A 79 17.50 -0.17 -7.18
N THR A 80 16.69 -0.02 -8.23
CA THR A 80 16.14 -1.13 -9.00
C THR A 80 17.21 -2.03 -9.63
N ASP A 81 18.35 -1.50 -10.07
CA ASP A 81 19.46 -2.32 -10.57
C ASP A 81 20.17 -3.09 -9.44
N SER A 82 20.26 -2.51 -8.22
CA SER A 82 20.72 -3.23 -7.02
C SER A 82 19.77 -4.39 -6.69
N MET A 83 18.46 -4.15 -6.72
CA MET A 83 17.44 -5.16 -6.47
C MET A 83 17.45 -6.25 -7.55
N ALA A 84 17.52 -5.89 -8.83
CA ALA A 84 17.63 -6.82 -9.95
C ALA A 84 18.89 -7.68 -9.86
N THR A 85 19.99 -7.12 -9.37
CA THR A 85 21.25 -7.85 -9.13
C THR A 85 21.10 -8.84 -7.96
N ALA A 86 20.49 -8.43 -6.85
CA ALA A 86 20.21 -9.31 -5.70
C ALA A 86 19.22 -10.45 -6.03
N LEU A 87 18.31 -10.21 -6.97
CA LEU A 87 17.38 -11.21 -7.52
C LEU A 87 18.03 -12.15 -8.55
N GLY A 88 19.20 -11.79 -9.09
CA GLY A 88 19.88 -12.52 -10.16
C GLY A 88 19.30 -12.28 -11.56
N ILE A 89 18.49 -11.23 -11.76
CA ILE A 89 17.85 -10.89 -13.04
C ILE A 89 18.90 -10.34 -14.01
N PRO A 90 19.21 -11.00 -15.15
CA PRO A 90 20.22 -10.53 -16.10
C PRO A 90 19.84 -9.18 -16.74
N SER A 91 20.84 -8.44 -17.20
CA SER A 91 20.66 -7.11 -17.82
C SER A 91 19.85 -7.13 -19.12
N ASN A 92 19.86 -8.25 -19.87
CA ASN A 92 19.09 -8.42 -21.10
C ASN A 92 17.59 -8.72 -20.88
N LYS A 93 17.14 -9.05 -19.65
CA LYS A 93 15.72 -9.29 -19.34
C LYS A 93 14.98 -7.96 -19.09
N HIS A 94 15.03 -7.06 -20.06
CA HIS A 94 14.56 -5.66 -19.94
C HIS A 94 13.11 -5.54 -19.47
N MET A 95 12.19 -6.39 -19.94
CA MET A 95 10.79 -6.38 -19.50
C MET A 95 10.65 -6.74 -18.00
N VAL A 96 11.45 -7.70 -17.51
CA VAL A 96 11.46 -8.11 -16.10
C VAL A 96 12.02 -7.00 -15.22
N ARG A 97 13.10 -6.34 -15.65
CA ARG A 97 13.67 -5.17 -14.96
C ARG A 97 12.73 -3.97 -14.94
N ARG A 98 12.01 -3.71 -16.03
CA ARG A 98 11.00 -2.64 -16.10
C ARG A 98 9.83 -2.89 -15.13
N HIS A 99 9.27 -4.10 -15.13
CA HIS A 99 8.19 -4.49 -14.21
C HIS A 99 8.61 -4.33 -12.74
N LEU A 100 9.83 -4.76 -12.41
CA LEU A 100 10.42 -4.54 -11.07
C LEU A 100 10.55 -3.05 -10.72
N ASP A 101 10.90 -2.18 -11.68
CA ASP A 101 10.99 -0.73 -11.47
C ASP A 101 9.61 -0.12 -11.17
N GLU A 102 8.61 -0.44 -12.01
CA GLU A 102 7.25 0.08 -11.88
C GLU A 102 6.62 -0.33 -10.53
N GLU A 103 6.77 -1.59 -10.12
CA GLU A 103 6.30 -2.09 -8.83
C GLU A 103 7.10 -1.53 -7.63
N MET A 104 8.42 -1.39 -7.74
CA MET A 104 9.25 -0.81 -6.67
C MET A 104 8.94 0.67 -6.45
N MET A 105 8.68 1.43 -7.53
CA MET A 105 8.27 2.82 -7.45
C MET A 105 6.84 2.97 -6.89
N ALA A 106 5.91 2.07 -7.24
CA ALA A 106 4.58 2.04 -6.64
C ALA A 106 4.63 1.79 -5.12
N LEU A 107 5.41 0.79 -4.69
CA LEU A 107 5.59 0.43 -3.27
C LEU A 107 6.20 1.59 -2.46
N ILE A 108 7.32 2.15 -2.93
CA ILE A 108 8.05 3.22 -2.22
C ILE A 108 7.25 4.53 -2.27
N GLY A 109 6.56 4.82 -3.39
CA GLY A 109 5.68 5.97 -3.53
C GLY A 109 4.53 5.94 -2.52
N SER A 110 3.81 4.82 -2.45
CA SER A 110 2.73 4.60 -1.48
C SER A 110 3.22 4.78 -0.03
N ALA A 111 4.35 4.16 0.32
CA ALA A 111 4.95 4.27 1.65
C ALA A 111 5.29 5.71 2.07
N ARG A 112 5.81 6.53 1.13
CA ARG A 112 6.15 7.94 1.38
C ARG A 112 4.91 8.82 1.54
N LEU A 113 3.83 8.53 0.81
CA LEU A 113 2.54 9.20 1.00
C LEU A 113 1.92 8.86 2.36
N ALA A 114 1.92 7.57 2.73
CA ALA A 114 1.43 7.10 4.02
C ALA A 114 2.21 7.71 5.21
N ALA A 115 3.54 7.85 5.09
CA ALA A 115 4.38 8.46 6.13
C ALA A 115 3.96 9.91 6.46
N ASN A 116 3.59 10.71 5.46
CA ASN A 116 3.16 12.09 5.65
C ASN A 116 1.81 12.19 6.40
N VAL A 117 0.89 11.25 6.21
CA VAL A 117 -0.43 11.23 6.86
C VAL A 117 -0.32 10.94 8.37
N HIS A 118 0.71 10.22 8.80
CA HIS A 118 0.90 9.83 10.21
C HIS A 118 1.40 10.97 11.13
N VAL A 119 1.73 12.14 10.59
CA VAL A 119 2.23 13.30 11.36
C VAL A 119 1.08 14.17 11.93
N HIS A 120 0.03 13.53 12.45
CA HIS A 120 -1.02 14.20 13.23
C HIS A 120 -1.22 13.54 14.60
N PRO A 121 -0.95 14.25 15.73
CA PRO A 121 -1.25 13.72 17.05
C PRO A 121 -2.76 13.67 17.26
N LYS A 122 -3.33 12.46 17.14
CA LYS A 122 -4.77 12.18 17.30
C LYS A 122 -5.23 12.45 18.74
N LYS A 123 -5.46 13.72 19.08
CA LYS A 123 -6.12 14.14 20.32
C LYS A 123 -7.44 13.38 20.43
N ARG A 124 -7.57 12.56 21.48
CA ARG A 124 -8.82 11.91 21.85
C ARG A 124 -9.77 12.98 22.40
N GLY A 125 -10.51 13.65 21.53
CA GLY A 125 -11.69 14.41 21.92
C GLY A 125 -12.70 13.49 22.62
N GLY A 126 -13.34 13.98 23.68
CA GLY A 126 -14.35 13.24 24.40
C GLY A 126 -15.56 12.93 23.51
N ARG A 127 -16.22 11.81 23.80
CA ARG A 127 -17.60 11.57 23.34
C ARG A 127 -18.51 12.06 24.44
N ASP A 128 -19.27 13.12 24.19
CA ASP A 128 -20.48 13.41 24.95
C ASP A 128 -21.70 13.18 24.05
N LEU A 129 -22.79 12.78 24.68
CA LEU A 129 -24.01 12.31 24.02
C LEU A 129 -24.99 13.48 23.88
N SER A 130 -25.70 13.54 22.75
CA SER A 130 -26.97 14.28 22.68
C SER A 130 -27.90 13.61 21.68
N CYS A 131 -28.86 12.85 22.21
CA CYS A 131 -30.08 12.49 21.50
C CYS A 131 -31.21 13.31 22.10
N HIS A 132 -31.94 14.08 21.28
CA HIS A 132 -33.33 14.45 21.57
C HIS A 132 -34.11 14.67 20.28
N SER A 133 -35.42 14.40 20.34
CA SER A 133 -36.30 14.23 19.19
C SER A 133 -37.28 15.39 18.97
N SER A 134 -37.58 15.71 17.71
CA SER A 134 -38.89 16.21 17.23
C SER A 134 -38.98 15.92 15.73
N PHE A 135 -39.95 15.17 15.18
CA PHE A 135 -41.43 15.29 15.14
C PHE A 135 -41.96 16.21 14.03
N GLY A 136 -42.74 15.62 13.12
CA GLY A 136 -43.50 16.28 12.04
C GLY A 136 -42.74 16.46 10.72
N SER A 137 -43.32 16.25 9.54
CA SER A 137 -44.65 15.70 9.20
C SER A 137 -44.64 15.11 7.78
N LEU A 138 -45.56 14.19 7.49
CA LEU A 138 -45.82 13.61 6.16
C LEU A 138 -47.32 13.77 5.85
N PRO A 139 -47.69 14.20 4.63
CA PRO A 139 -48.96 13.80 4.01
C PRO A 139 -48.72 13.05 2.68
N GLN A 140 -49.67 12.21 2.30
CA GLN A 140 -49.48 11.12 1.33
C GLN A 140 -50.61 11.04 0.30
N GLU A 141 -50.27 10.60 -0.93
CA GLU A 141 -51.16 10.18 -2.04
C GLU A 141 -52.12 11.23 -2.64
N VAL A 142 -52.22 11.21 -3.98
CA VAL A 142 -53.43 10.86 -4.75
C VAL A 142 -52.98 10.54 -6.19
N ARG A 143 -53.61 9.56 -6.82
CA ARG A 143 -53.34 9.08 -8.20
C ARG A 143 -54.00 10.02 -9.26
N ASP A 144 -54.01 9.82 -10.59
CA ASP A 144 -53.84 8.62 -11.44
C ASP A 144 -53.67 9.04 -12.93
N HIS A 145 -53.53 8.05 -13.84
CA HIS A 145 -53.80 8.08 -15.29
C HIS A 145 -52.82 8.75 -16.31
N THR A 146 -52.56 8.00 -17.39
CA THR A 146 -52.01 8.41 -18.72
C THR A 146 -53.18 8.55 -19.74
N PRO A 147 -53.05 8.98 -21.03
CA PRO A 147 -51.88 9.18 -21.91
C PRO A 147 -51.91 10.58 -22.63
N SER A 148 -51.51 10.89 -23.89
CA SER A 148 -50.92 10.16 -25.05
C SER A 148 -50.22 11.08 -26.07
N ARG A 149 -49.12 10.56 -26.66
CA ARG A 149 -48.67 10.67 -28.07
C ARG A 149 -48.76 12.01 -28.84
N SER A 150 -47.60 12.64 -29.01
CA SER A 150 -47.14 13.24 -30.28
C SER A 150 -45.63 13.53 -30.25
N GLU A 151 -44.91 13.79 -31.35
CA GLU A 151 -44.80 13.08 -32.66
C GLU A 151 -43.43 13.48 -33.29
N GLY A 152 -42.92 12.70 -34.26
CA GLY A 152 -41.77 13.08 -35.13
C GLY A 152 -40.33 12.92 -34.57
N SER A 153 -39.56 11.95 -35.10
CA SER A 153 -38.11 11.81 -34.87
C SER A 153 -37.30 11.99 -36.16
N PRO A 154 -36.28 12.87 -36.23
CA PRO A 154 -35.39 12.97 -37.39
C PRO A 154 -34.26 11.93 -37.34
N ILE A 155 -34.16 11.06 -38.34
CA ILE A 155 -33.01 10.16 -38.53
C ILE A 155 -32.05 10.76 -39.57
N ARG A 156 -30.80 11.00 -39.18
CA ARG A 156 -29.66 11.26 -40.09
C ARG A 156 -28.36 11.11 -39.30
N GLY A 157 -27.34 10.35 -39.72
CA GLY A 157 -27.24 9.42 -40.83
C GLY A 157 -25.78 8.99 -40.95
N TYR A 158 -25.47 7.69 -40.86
CA TYR A 158 -24.08 7.22 -40.88
C TYR A 158 -23.46 7.37 -42.27
N SER A 159 -22.26 7.95 -42.34
CA SER A 159 -21.48 7.99 -43.59
C SER A 159 -20.81 6.64 -43.80
N SER A 160 -21.09 6.01 -44.94
CA SER A 160 -20.28 4.89 -45.43
C SER A 160 -18.83 5.35 -45.64
N ILE A 161 -17.89 4.47 -45.34
CA ILE A 161 -16.50 4.54 -45.81
C ILE A 161 -16.28 3.26 -46.61
N GLU A 162 -15.97 3.42 -47.90
CA GLU A 162 -15.74 2.30 -48.80
C GLU A 162 -14.32 1.75 -48.64
N ILE A 163 -14.16 0.43 -48.70
CA ILE A 163 -12.87 -0.25 -48.59
C ILE A 163 -12.35 -0.55 -49.99
N THR A 164 -11.33 0.19 -50.42
CA THR A 164 -10.68 -0.01 -51.73
C THR A 164 -9.45 -0.89 -51.55
N ASN A 165 -9.53 -2.15 -51.98
CA ASN A 165 -8.37 -3.05 -52.06
C ASN A 165 -7.64 -2.89 -53.40
N VAL A 166 -6.38 -2.46 -53.36
CA VAL A 166 -5.35 -2.64 -54.41
C VAL A 166 -4.02 -2.90 -53.72
#